data_AF-A0A376VPV1-F1
#
_entry.id   AF-A0A376VPV1-F1
#
_cell.length_a   1.000
_cell.length_b   1.000
_cell.length_c   1.000
_cell.angle_alpha   90.00
_cell.angle_beta   90.00
_cell.angle_gamma   90.00
#
_symmetry.space_group_name_H-M   'P 1'
#
loop_
_entity.id
_entity.type
_entity.pdbx_description
1 polymer ?
#
loop_
_entity_poly.entity_id
_entity_poly.type
_entity_poly.pdbx_seq_one_letter_code
_entity_poly.pdbx_strand_id
1 'polypeptide(L)'
;MLQMLNRHQMQFTHRSQLHTLHPEAFYQDLVGLLGELMTFTEGNRLPCTVEPYNHRDLTATFTRTVIPELRRALNTVLVPRAQNLPLFFSEGTWIATISDPTLLQSCKLVLAVRARMPYDQVQRQFIQQSKVAATDKIRSVVSVQVPGIPLHTLTAAPRQLPWHEGYVYFELEKRHPSLAGRDKSGRAGAAYLRHLPRSEPSALGDKGISE
;
A
#
# COMPACT_ATOMS: atom_id res chain seq x y z
N MET A 1 3.96 -10.98 -10.77
CA MET A 1 2.49 -11.12 -10.89
C MET A 1 1.97 -10.80 -12.29
N LEU A 2 2.16 -9.58 -12.84
CA LEU A 2 1.62 -9.23 -14.17
C LEU A 2 2.08 -10.16 -15.31
N GLN A 3 3.36 -10.55 -15.33
CA GLN A 3 3.88 -11.53 -16.30
C GLN A 3 3.13 -12.87 -16.24
N MET A 4 2.85 -13.35 -15.03
CA MET A 4 2.11 -14.61 -14.82
C MET A 4 0.67 -14.50 -15.30
N LEU A 5 -0.01 -13.40 -14.98
CA LEU A 5 -1.39 -13.15 -15.43
C LEU A 5 -1.46 -13.06 -16.95
N ASN A 6 -0.56 -12.30 -17.57
CA ASN A 6 -0.51 -12.16 -19.04
C ASN A 6 -0.28 -13.51 -19.73
N ARG A 7 0.60 -14.36 -19.17
CA ARG A 7 0.84 -15.70 -19.71
C ARG A 7 -0.41 -16.57 -19.65
N HIS A 8 -1.04 -16.68 -18.48
CA HIS A 8 -2.23 -17.52 -18.31
C HIS A 8 -3.44 -16.97 -19.08
N GLN A 9 -3.58 -15.64 -19.19
CA GLN A 9 -4.62 -15.02 -20.00
C GLN A 9 -4.51 -15.47 -21.46
N MET A 10 -3.32 -15.40 -22.06
CA MET A 10 -3.12 -15.87 -23.44
C MET A 10 -3.42 -17.37 -23.60
N GLN A 11 -2.99 -18.19 -22.64
CA GLN A 11 -3.28 -19.63 -22.64
C GLN A 11 -4.77 -19.94 -22.59
N PHE A 12 -5.52 -19.29 -21.68
CA PHE A 12 -6.97 -19.50 -21.57
C PHE A 12 -7.75 -18.93 -22.76
N THR A 13 -7.32 -17.79 -23.31
CA THR A 13 -7.93 -17.24 -24.53
C THR A 13 -7.81 -18.22 -25.70
N HIS A 14 -6.63 -18.80 -25.93
CA HIS A 14 -6.47 -19.84 -26.95
C HIS A 14 -7.35 -21.07 -26.67
N ARG A 15 -7.35 -21.57 -25.43
CA ARG A 15 -8.12 -22.77 -25.06
C ARG A 15 -9.63 -22.57 -25.17
N SER A 16 -10.14 -21.36 -24.93
CA SER A 16 -11.56 -21.05 -25.13
C SER A 16 -12.02 -21.11 -26.59
N GLN A 17 -11.10 -21.10 -27.55
CA GLN A 17 -11.40 -21.22 -28.98
C GLN A 17 -11.34 -22.67 -29.48
N LEU A 18 -10.87 -23.62 -28.65
CA LEU A 18 -10.80 -25.02 -29.03
C LEU A 18 -12.17 -25.68 -28.91
N HIS A 19 -12.58 -26.41 -29.95
CA HIS A 19 -13.82 -27.19 -29.96
C HIS A 19 -13.74 -28.42 -29.06
N THR A 20 -12.53 -28.98 -28.89
CA THR A 20 -12.26 -30.14 -28.05
C THR A 20 -11.03 -29.87 -27.21
N LEU A 21 -11.14 -30.12 -25.91
CA LEU A 21 -10.05 -29.98 -24.95
C LEU A 21 -10.17 -31.10 -23.91
N HIS A 22 -9.08 -31.83 -23.67
CA HIS A 22 -9.06 -32.85 -22.65
C HIS A 22 -9.17 -32.21 -21.24
N PRO A 23 -10.06 -32.67 -20.34
CA PRO A 23 -10.26 -32.02 -19.05
C PRO A 23 -9.01 -32.00 -18.16
N GLU A 24 -8.14 -33.00 -18.26
CA GLU A 24 -6.86 -33.03 -17.55
C GLU A 24 -5.96 -31.86 -17.95
N ALA A 25 -5.92 -31.52 -19.24
CA ALA A 25 -5.10 -30.42 -19.71
C ALA A 25 -5.60 -29.10 -19.10
N PHE A 26 -6.91 -28.92 -18.97
CA PHE A 26 -7.48 -27.74 -18.32
C PHE A 26 -7.19 -27.74 -16.82
N TYR A 27 -7.31 -28.89 -16.17
CA TYR A 27 -6.96 -29.06 -14.76
C TYR A 27 -5.49 -28.69 -14.47
N GLN A 28 -4.56 -29.13 -15.32
CA GLN A 28 -3.14 -28.79 -15.20
C GLN A 28 -2.89 -27.27 -15.25
N ASP A 29 -3.55 -26.54 -16.16
CA ASP A 29 -3.43 -25.07 -16.21
C ASP A 29 -3.94 -24.42 -14.93
N LEU A 30 -5.08 -24.88 -14.40
CA LEU A 30 -5.68 -24.30 -13.20
C LEU A 30 -4.82 -24.54 -11.96
N VAL A 31 -4.26 -25.74 -11.79
CA VAL A 31 -3.36 -26.05 -10.67
C VAL A 31 -2.05 -25.26 -10.80
N GLY A 32 -1.52 -25.12 -12.01
CA GLY A 32 -0.34 -24.28 -12.28
C GLY A 32 -0.58 -22.81 -11.92
N LEU A 33 -1.70 -22.24 -12.38
CA LEU A 33 -2.10 -20.88 -12.03
C LEU A 33 -2.29 -20.73 -10.52
N LEU A 34 -2.97 -21.68 -9.87
CA LEU A 34 -3.24 -21.65 -8.43
C LEU A 34 -1.94 -21.66 -7.61
N GLY A 35 -1.00 -22.56 -7.95
CA GLY A 35 0.30 -22.64 -7.28
C GLY A 35 1.07 -21.32 -7.40
N GLU A 36 1.06 -20.69 -8.57
CA GLU A 36 1.69 -19.39 -8.76
C GLU A 36 0.97 -18.26 -8.02
N LEU A 37 -0.37 -18.25 -7.99
CA LEU A 37 -1.14 -17.26 -7.24
C LEU A 37 -0.85 -17.33 -5.73
N MET A 38 -0.74 -18.54 -5.18
CA MET A 38 -0.47 -18.77 -3.76
C MET A 38 0.87 -18.21 -3.30
N THR A 39 1.86 -18.07 -4.20
CA THR A 39 3.13 -17.39 -3.87
C THR A 39 2.93 -15.92 -3.50
N PHE A 40 1.84 -15.29 -3.97
CA PHE A 40 1.50 -13.89 -3.71
C PHE A 40 0.43 -13.74 -2.63
N THR A 41 -0.52 -14.68 -2.53
CA THR A 41 -1.69 -14.54 -1.66
C THR A 41 -1.51 -15.18 -0.28
N GLU A 42 -0.72 -16.25 -0.15
CA GLU A 42 -0.55 -16.97 1.12
C GLU A 42 0.68 -16.52 1.91
N GLY A 43 0.56 -16.47 3.24
CA GLY A 43 1.60 -15.96 4.13
C GLY A 43 2.89 -16.78 4.12
N ASN A 44 2.77 -18.11 4.00
CA ASN A 44 3.90 -19.04 3.88
C ASN A 44 4.46 -19.14 2.44
N ARG A 45 3.76 -18.58 1.45
CA ARG A 45 4.07 -18.64 0.01
C ARG A 45 4.20 -20.05 -0.57
N LEU A 46 3.58 -21.04 0.07
CA LEU A 46 3.55 -22.42 -0.38
C LEU A 46 2.18 -22.75 -1.00
N PRO A 47 2.13 -23.57 -2.06
CA PRO A 47 0.87 -24.06 -2.61
C PRO A 47 0.10 -24.88 -1.57
N CYS A 48 -1.23 -24.79 -1.61
CA CYS A 48 -2.09 -25.69 -0.86
C CYS A 48 -2.07 -27.10 -1.49
N THR A 49 -2.45 -28.09 -0.69
CA THR A 49 -2.71 -29.43 -1.20
C THR A 49 -3.93 -29.40 -2.13
N VAL A 50 -3.77 -29.92 -3.34
CA VAL A 50 -4.85 -30.14 -4.30
C VAL A 50 -5.13 -31.63 -4.43
N GLU A 51 -6.40 -31.99 -4.59
CA GLU A 51 -6.82 -33.38 -4.81
C GLU A 51 -6.32 -33.88 -6.17
N PRO A 52 -5.92 -35.16 -6.28
CA PRO A 52 -5.43 -35.72 -7.55
C PRO A 52 -6.54 -35.72 -8.62
N TYR A 53 -6.13 -35.59 -9.88
CA TYR A 53 -7.06 -35.61 -11.00
C TYR A 53 -7.79 -36.95 -11.10
N ASN A 54 -9.12 -36.92 -11.04
CA ASN A 54 -9.96 -38.09 -11.26
C ASN A 54 -10.88 -37.88 -12.47
N HIS A 55 -10.54 -38.51 -13.60
CA HIS A 55 -11.33 -38.41 -14.84
C HIS A 55 -12.76 -38.95 -14.69
N ARG A 56 -13.00 -39.86 -13.72
CA ARG A 56 -14.32 -40.44 -13.46
C ARG A 56 -15.23 -39.52 -12.64
N ASP A 57 -14.65 -38.55 -11.94
CA ASP A 57 -15.38 -37.56 -11.14
C ASP A 57 -14.76 -36.17 -11.31
N LEU A 58 -15.03 -35.58 -12.47
CA LEU A 58 -14.54 -34.24 -12.80
C LEU A 58 -15.16 -33.17 -11.87
N THR A 59 -16.42 -33.34 -11.50
CA THR A 59 -17.12 -32.39 -10.62
C THR A 59 -16.39 -32.26 -9.30
N ALA A 60 -16.10 -33.37 -8.62
CA ALA A 60 -15.35 -33.33 -7.37
C ALA A 60 -13.93 -32.78 -7.58
N THR A 61 -13.25 -33.20 -8.66
CA THR A 61 -11.89 -32.76 -8.98
C THR A 61 -11.76 -31.23 -9.08
N PHE A 62 -12.68 -30.56 -9.79
CA PHE A 62 -12.62 -29.10 -9.97
C PHE A 62 -13.22 -28.30 -8.80
N THR A 63 -14.35 -28.75 -8.26
CA THR A 63 -15.13 -27.94 -7.30
C THR A 63 -14.67 -28.04 -5.86
N ARG A 64 -13.98 -29.12 -5.47
CA ARG A 64 -13.61 -29.37 -4.08
C ARG A 64 -12.53 -28.41 -3.56
N THR A 65 -11.52 -28.12 -4.38
CA THR A 65 -10.37 -27.30 -3.96
C THR A 65 -9.96 -26.27 -5.00
N VAL A 66 -9.77 -26.69 -6.26
CA VAL A 66 -9.14 -25.84 -7.28
C VAL A 66 -9.95 -24.58 -7.56
N ILE A 67 -11.23 -24.69 -7.89
CA ILE A 67 -12.07 -23.52 -8.22
C ILE A 67 -12.30 -22.60 -7.01
N PRO A 68 -12.65 -23.09 -5.80
CA PRO A 68 -12.79 -22.24 -4.62
C PRO A 68 -11.52 -21.45 -4.28
N GLU A 69 -10.36 -22.12 -4.22
CA GLU A 69 -9.10 -21.48 -3.86
C GLU A 69 -8.63 -20.52 -4.95
N LEU A 70 -8.84 -20.84 -6.22
CA LEU A 70 -8.54 -19.92 -7.32
C LEU A 70 -9.39 -18.65 -7.22
N ARG A 71 -10.69 -18.79 -6.93
CA ARG A 71 -11.58 -17.63 -6.69
C ARG A 71 -11.10 -16.82 -5.50
N ARG A 72 -10.77 -17.46 -4.39
CA ARG A 72 -10.24 -16.80 -3.18
C ARG A 72 -8.96 -16.04 -3.50
N ALA A 73 -8.01 -16.67 -4.18
CA ALA A 73 -6.74 -16.06 -4.54
C ALA A 73 -6.90 -14.89 -5.54
N LEU A 74 -7.77 -15.01 -6.54
CA LEU A 74 -8.05 -13.94 -7.51
C LEU A 74 -8.84 -12.78 -6.89
N ASN A 75 -9.75 -13.06 -5.95
CA ASN A 75 -10.48 -12.05 -5.21
C ASN A 75 -9.67 -11.44 -4.06
N THR A 76 -8.48 -11.98 -3.78
CA THR A 76 -7.60 -11.40 -2.77
C THR A 76 -7.11 -10.06 -3.30
N VAL A 77 -7.65 -8.99 -2.74
CA VAL A 77 -7.15 -7.63 -2.98
C VAL A 77 -5.75 -7.59 -2.40
N LEU A 78 -4.75 -7.74 -3.26
CA LEU A 78 -3.37 -7.43 -2.94
C LEU A 78 -3.27 -5.91 -2.76
N VAL A 79 -3.65 -5.45 -1.56
CA VAL A 79 -3.44 -4.07 -1.18
C VAL A 79 -1.93 -3.84 -1.22
N PRO A 80 -1.45 -2.84 -1.98
CA PRO A 80 -0.05 -2.45 -1.91
C PRO A 80 0.34 -2.26 -0.44
N ARG A 81 1.40 -2.93 0.02
CA ARG A 81 1.86 -2.85 1.42
C ARG A 81 2.07 -1.40 1.86
N ALA A 82 2.44 -0.53 0.92
CA ALA A 82 2.44 0.90 1.08
C ALA A 82 1.78 1.58 -0.13
N GLN A 83 1.02 2.64 0.14
CA GLN A 83 0.45 3.52 -0.87
C GLN A 83 1.23 4.84 -0.86
N ASN A 84 1.81 5.20 -2.00
CA ASN A 84 2.41 6.52 -2.16
C ASN A 84 1.30 7.59 -2.17
N LEU A 85 1.45 8.61 -1.32
CA LEU A 85 0.58 9.78 -1.29
C LEU A 85 1.31 10.93 -1.98
N PRO A 86 0.94 11.30 -3.21
CA PRO A 86 1.62 12.39 -3.92
C PRO A 86 1.44 13.68 -3.14
N LEU A 87 2.56 14.38 -2.91
CA LEU A 87 2.59 15.69 -2.29
C LEU A 87 2.57 16.77 -3.37
N PHE A 88 1.65 17.72 -3.24
CA PHE A 88 1.54 18.88 -4.11
C PHE A 88 2.01 20.12 -3.36
N PHE A 89 2.89 20.91 -3.96
CA PHE A 89 3.33 22.18 -3.38
C PHE A 89 2.43 23.32 -3.86
N SER A 90 1.80 24.02 -2.92
CA SER A 90 0.93 25.16 -3.19
C SER A 90 1.05 26.18 -2.05
N GLU A 91 1.13 27.48 -2.38
CA GLU A 91 1.19 28.58 -1.39
C GLU A 91 2.24 28.36 -0.26
N GLY A 92 3.43 27.83 -0.58
CA GLY A 92 4.47 27.58 0.43
C GLY A 92 4.23 26.35 1.31
N THR A 93 3.27 25.50 0.94
CA THR A 93 2.78 24.36 1.70
C THR A 93 2.79 23.10 0.85
N TRP A 94 3.18 21.96 1.43
CA TRP A 94 2.94 20.65 0.83
C TRP A 94 1.55 20.15 1.22
N ILE A 95 0.87 19.45 0.31
CA ILE A 95 -0.48 18.93 0.52
C ILE A 95 -0.52 17.49 0.02
N ALA A 96 -0.90 16.54 0.88
CA ALA A 96 -1.25 15.19 0.48
C ALA A 96 -2.77 15.01 0.54
N THR A 97 -3.35 14.50 -0.55
CA THR A 97 -4.78 14.16 -0.61
C THR A 97 -4.96 12.68 -0.35
N ILE A 98 -5.71 12.35 0.70
CA ILE A 98 -6.06 10.96 1.02
C ILE A 98 -7.47 10.71 0.47
N SER A 99 -7.54 9.90 -0.59
CA SER A 99 -8.80 9.60 -1.28
C SER A 99 -9.72 8.68 -0.47
N ASP A 100 -9.15 7.79 0.36
CA ASP A 100 -9.89 6.82 1.15
C ASP A 100 -9.70 7.11 2.66
N PRO A 101 -10.76 7.52 3.38
CA PRO A 101 -10.67 7.85 4.80
C PRO A 101 -10.37 6.64 5.69
N THR A 102 -10.60 5.41 5.21
CA THR A 102 -10.24 4.20 5.98
C THR A 102 -8.73 4.06 6.14
N LEU A 103 -7.94 4.69 5.26
CA LEU A 103 -6.48 4.72 5.35
C LEU A 103 -6.00 5.43 6.61
N LEU A 104 -6.69 6.50 7.03
CA LEU A 104 -6.32 7.23 8.25
C LEU A 104 -6.51 6.39 9.52
N GLN A 105 -7.47 5.47 9.50
CA GLN A 105 -7.76 4.61 10.65
C GLN A 105 -6.88 3.35 10.66
N SER A 106 -6.67 2.73 9.49
CA SER A 106 -5.96 1.45 9.36
C SER A 106 -4.46 1.58 9.12
N CYS A 107 -3.95 2.71 8.62
CA CYS A 107 -2.57 2.83 8.12
C CYS A 107 -1.72 3.78 8.96
N LYS A 108 -0.44 3.45 9.12
CA LYS A 108 0.62 4.35 9.59
C LYS A 108 0.97 5.32 8.48
N LEU A 109 1.12 6.59 8.82
CA LEU A 109 1.56 7.60 7.85
C LEU A 109 3.04 7.84 8.09
N VAL A 110 3.85 7.61 7.05
CA VAL A 110 5.29 7.78 7.12
C VAL A 110 5.72 8.82 6.09
N LEU A 111 6.50 9.78 6.54
CA LEU A 111 7.09 10.79 5.68
C LEU A 111 8.56 10.49 5.46
N ALA A 112 8.96 10.36 4.20
CA ALA A 112 10.36 10.22 3.82
C ALA A 112 10.88 11.60 3.38
N VAL A 113 11.87 12.12 4.12
CA VAL A 113 12.43 13.45 3.88
C VAL A 113 13.89 13.32 3.48
N ARG A 114 14.25 13.94 2.35
CA ARG A 114 15.65 14.10 1.95
C ARG A 114 16.04 15.57 2.01
N ALA A 115 17.16 15.86 2.66
CA ALA A 115 17.73 17.20 2.73
C ALA A 115 19.25 17.15 2.59
N ARG A 116 19.86 18.24 2.11
CA ARG A 116 21.32 18.38 2.00
C ARG A 116 21.96 18.74 3.34
N MET A 117 21.79 17.88 4.34
CA MET A 117 22.35 18.06 5.69
C MET A 117 22.53 16.69 6.38
N PRO A 118 23.35 16.62 7.44
CA PRO A 118 23.56 15.38 8.19
C PRO A 118 22.25 14.82 8.79
N TYR A 119 22.15 13.49 8.85
CA TYR A 119 20.98 12.76 9.33
C TYR A 119 20.44 13.27 10.68
N ASP A 120 21.32 13.44 11.67
CA ASP A 120 20.93 13.92 13.02
C ASP A 120 20.39 15.35 13.01
N GLN A 121 20.90 16.20 12.11
CA GLN A 121 20.40 17.57 11.96
C GLN A 121 19.02 17.57 11.32
N VAL A 122 18.79 16.74 10.30
CA VAL A 122 17.46 16.56 9.70
C VAL A 122 16.49 16.10 10.78
N GLN A 123 16.82 15.06 11.55
CA GLN A 123 15.92 14.54 12.60
C GLN A 123 15.45 15.64 13.55
N ARG A 124 16.38 16.43 14.11
CA ARG A 124 16.05 17.46 15.10
C ARG A 124 15.38 18.69 14.48
N GLN A 125 15.95 19.24 13.42
CA GLN A 125 15.43 20.47 12.81
C GLN A 125 14.08 20.24 12.15
N PHE A 126 13.89 19.07 11.54
CA PHE A 126 12.63 18.73 10.89
C PHE A 126 11.49 18.65 11.90
N ILE A 127 11.66 17.95 13.03
CA ILE A 127 10.63 17.89 14.08
C ILE A 127 10.28 19.29 14.61
N GLN A 128 11.27 20.17 14.77
CA GLN A 128 11.06 21.52 15.31
C GLN A 128 10.39 22.48 14.30
N GLN A 129 10.70 22.35 13.01
CA GLN A 129 10.27 23.30 11.98
C GLN A 129 9.01 22.85 11.24
N SER A 130 8.76 21.54 11.16
CA SER A 130 7.59 21.00 10.47
C SER A 130 6.36 20.99 11.38
N LYS A 131 5.18 21.20 10.80
CA LYS A 131 3.90 21.19 11.51
C LYS A 131 2.86 20.48 10.66
N VAL A 132 2.48 19.26 10.99
CA VAL A 132 1.46 18.56 10.21
C VAL A 132 0.07 18.88 10.77
N ALA A 133 -0.86 19.31 9.91
CA ALA A 133 -2.26 19.50 10.23
C ALA A 133 -3.14 19.23 9.00
N ALA A 134 -4.45 19.14 9.23
CA ALA A 134 -5.45 19.07 8.17
C ALA A 134 -5.54 20.38 7.37
N THR A 135 -5.91 20.26 6.09
CA THR A 135 -5.88 21.36 5.10
C THR A 135 -6.80 22.53 5.49
N ASP A 136 -7.93 22.25 6.12
CA ASP A 136 -8.90 23.23 6.64
C ASP A 136 -8.37 24.01 7.86
N LYS A 137 -7.59 23.35 8.72
CA LYS A 137 -7.07 23.92 9.97
C LYS A 137 -5.65 24.47 9.86
N ILE A 138 -5.03 24.43 8.68
CA ILE A 138 -3.61 24.75 8.60
C ILE A 138 -3.29 26.23 8.86
N ARG A 139 -4.10 27.15 8.32
CA ARG A 139 -3.90 28.59 8.52
C ARG A 139 -4.04 29.00 9.98
N SER A 140 -4.94 28.35 10.73
CA SER A 140 -5.10 28.61 12.16
C SER A 140 -3.98 28.02 13.01
N VAL A 141 -3.48 26.82 12.70
CA VAL A 141 -2.35 26.20 13.43
C VAL A 141 -1.04 26.99 13.24
N VAL A 142 -0.81 27.55 12.05
CA VAL A 142 0.38 28.37 11.78
C VAL A 142 0.27 29.73 12.48
N SER A 143 -0.90 30.38 12.43
CA SER A 143 -1.12 31.70 13.04
C SER A 143 -1.15 31.66 14.57
N VAL A 144 -1.74 30.62 15.17
CA VAL A 144 -1.99 30.52 16.61
C VAL A 144 -0.87 29.76 17.36
N GLN A 145 0.21 29.38 16.66
CA GLN A 145 1.37 28.63 17.21
C GLN A 145 1.02 27.30 17.91
N VAL A 146 -0.19 26.76 17.73
CA VAL A 146 -0.60 25.48 18.32
C VAL A 146 0.34 24.36 17.84
N PRO A 147 0.72 23.42 18.73
CA PRO A 147 1.46 22.24 18.32
C PRO A 147 0.64 21.44 17.29
N GLY A 148 1.27 21.13 16.15
CA GLY A 148 0.70 20.25 15.13
C GLY A 148 0.71 18.79 15.60
N ILE A 149 0.41 17.87 14.68
CA ILE A 149 0.55 16.43 14.95
C ILE A 149 2.03 16.14 15.20
N PRO A 150 2.39 15.50 16.32
CA PRO A 150 3.78 15.19 16.61
C PRO A 150 4.33 14.17 15.62
N LEU A 151 5.61 14.33 15.31
CA LEU A 151 6.38 13.50 14.39
C LEU A 151 7.41 12.71 15.19
N HIS A 152 7.46 11.41 14.97
CA HIS A 152 8.44 10.52 15.59
C HIS A 152 9.46 10.07 14.54
N THR A 153 10.73 10.24 14.83
CA THR A 153 11.81 9.74 13.98
C THR A 153 11.88 8.22 14.00
N LEU A 154 11.92 7.60 12.83
CA LEU A 154 12.20 6.18 12.68
C LEU A 154 13.69 5.99 12.39
N THR A 155 14.34 5.10 13.15
CA THR A 155 15.77 4.76 12.99
C THR A 155 16.04 3.98 11.71
N ALA A 156 15.04 3.26 11.20
CA ALA A 156 15.11 2.53 9.94
C ALA A 156 13.79 2.64 9.18
N ALA A 157 13.85 2.50 7.86
CA ALA A 157 12.66 2.40 7.02
C ALA A 157 11.84 1.15 7.43
N PRO A 158 10.52 1.27 7.64
CA PRO A 158 9.61 0.14 7.74
C PRO A 158 9.83 -0.86 6.60
N ARG A 159 9.74 -2.16 6.90
CA ARG A 159 9.98 -3.25 5.93
C ARG A 159 9.02 -3.22 4.74
N GLN A 160 7.91 -2.49 4.88
CA GLN A 160 6.87 -2.29 3.89
C GLN A 160 7.22 -1.21 2.86
N LEU A 161 8.19 -0.35 3.16
CA LEU A 161 8.59 0.77 2.30
C LEU A 161 9.88 0.43 1.52
N PRO A 162 9.99 0.85 0.24
CA PRO A 162 11.25 0.79 -0.48
C PRO A 162 12.33 1.58 0.27
N TRP A 163 13.51 0.99 0.39
CA TRP A 163 14.64 1.68 1.01
C TRP A 163 15.21 2.72 0.05
N HIS A 164 15.31 3.97 0.53
CA HIS A 164 15.95 5.05 -0.20
C HIS A 164 17.13 5.59 0.60
N GLU A 165 18.32 5.57 0.01
CA GLU A 165 19.53 6.09 0.64
C GLU A 165 19.45 7.61 0.84
N GLY A 166 19.88 8.09 2.01
CA GLY A 166 19.87 9.52 2.35
C GLY A 166 18.50 10.07 2.74
N TYR A 167 17.49 9.23 2.93
CA TYR A 167 16.18 9.63 3.46
C TYR A 167 16.09 9.40 4.96
N VAL A 168 15.43 10.34 5.64
CA VAL A 168 15.03 10.24 7.04
C VAL A 168 13.53 10.00 7.09
N TYR A 169 13.12 8.98 7.85
CA TYR A 169 11.73 8.56 7.93
C TYR A 169 11.11 9.08 9.24
N PHE A 170 9.91 9.66 9.13
CA PHE A 170 9.15 10.18 10.26
C PHE A 170 7.75 9.57 10.27
N GLU A 171 7.33 8.98 11.39
CA GLU A 171 5.96 8.49 11.60
C GLU A 171 5.09 9.60 12.22
N LEU A 172 3.89 9.78 11.67
CA LEU A 172 2.89 10.72 12.22
C LEU A 172 2.02 10.00 13.25
N GLU A 173 1.74 10.67 14.38
CA GLU A 173 0.85 10.12 15.40
C GLU A 173 -0.62 10.14 14.95
N LYS A 174 -1.23 8.94 14.81
CA LYS A 174 -2.59 8.77 14.26
C LYS A 174 -3.71 9.35 15.13
N ARG A 175 -3.54 9.38 16.46
CA ARG A 175 -4.63 9.67 17.41
C ARG A 175 -4.77 11.16 17.76
N HIS A 176 -4.06 12.04 17.07
CA HIS A 176 -4.14 13.46 17.38
C HIS A 176 -5.43 14.09 16.79
N PRO A 177 -6.24 14.82 17.57
CA PRO A 177 -7.51 15.41 17.13
C PRO A 177 -7.37 16.39 15.95
N SER A 178 -6.17 16.89 15.69
CA SER A 178 -5.84 17.75 14.55
C SER A 178 -5.87 17.03 13.18
N LEU A 179 -5.90 15.70 13.15
CA LEU A 179 -5.95 14.90 11.92
C LEU A 179 -7.38 14.72 11.38
N ALA A 180 -8.41 15.02 12.18
CA ALA A 180 -9.82 14.81 11.83
C ALA A 180 -10.41 15.87 10.88
N GLY A 181 -9.62 16.84 10.42
CA GLY A 181 -10.07 17.89 9.50
C GLY A 181 -10.32 17.36 8.08
N ARG A 182 -11.32 17.92 7.41
CA ARG A 182 -11.75 17.52 6.05
C ARG A 182 -11.52 18.68 5.10
N ASP A 183 -11.09 18.37 3.87
CA ASP A 183 -11.06 19.35 2.79
C ASP A 183 -12.48 19.64 2.27
N LYS A 184 -12.67 20.78 1.57
CA LYS A 184 -13.93 21.24 0.96
C LYS A 184 -14.53 20.24 -0.02
N SER A 185 -13.74 19.30 -0.53
CA SER A 185 -14.18 18.19 -1.39
C SER A 185 -14.59 16.92 -0.64
N GLY A 186 -14.70 16.96 0.70
CA GLY A 186 -15.03 15.81 1.54
C GLY A 186 -13.91 14.77 1.72
N ARG A 187 -12.70 15.05 1.19
CA ARG A 187 -11.51 14.19 1.30
C ARG A 187 -10.68 14.62 2.50
N ALA A 188 -10.06 13.66 3.19
CA ALA A 188 -9.18 14.00 4.29
C ALA A 188 -7.82 14.44 3.72
N GLY A 189 -7.51 15.73 3.83
CA GLY A 189 -6.26 16.30 3.32
C GLY A 189 -5.31 16.55 4.47
N ALA A 190 -4.12 15.92 4.46
CA ALA A 190 -3.11 16.13 5.49
C ALA A 190 -1.71 16.24 4.87
N ALA A 191 -0.97 17.30 5.22
CA ALA A 191 0.48 17.31 5.50
C ALA A 191 1.14 18.66 5.17
N TYR A 192 0.97 19.68 6.00
CA TYR A 192 1.84 20.87 5.93
C TYR A 192 3.28 20.56 6.34
N LEU A 193 4.21 21.04 5.53
CA LEU A 193 5.64 20.97 5.71
C LEU A 193 6.18 22.39 5.53
N ARG A 194 6.62 23.04 6.62
CA ARG A 194 7.32 24.32 6.48
C ARG A 194 8.70 24.05 5.87
N HIS A 195 9.00 24.82 4.84
CA HIS A 195 10.19 24.79 4.02
C HIS A 195 11.50 24.73 4.83
N LEU A 196 12.22 23.60 4.75
CA LEU A 196 13.69 23.56 4.89
C LEU A 196 14.28 24.05 3.57
N PRO A 197 15.30 24.92 3.53
CA PRO A 197 15.68 25.65 2.31
C PRO A 197 16.02 24.81 1.07
N ARG A 198 16.19 23.48 1.17
CA ARG A 198 16.55 22.58 0.05
C ARG A 198 16.13 21.12 0.27
N SER A 199 14.89 20.84 0.66
CA SER A 199 14.38 19.46 0.87
C SER A 199 13.18 19.14 -0.01
N GLU A 200 13.21 17.99 -0.70
CA GLU A 200 12.06 17.39 -1.38
C GLU A 200 11.42 16.35 -0.44
N PRO A 201 10.21 16.59 0.10
CA PRO A 201 9.49 15.59 0.85
C PRO A 201 8.76 14.62 -0.10
N SER A 202 8.72 13.34 0.26
CA SER A 202 7.85 12.32 -0.34
C SER A 202 7.05 11.63 0.77
N ALA A 203 5.72 11.60 0.67
CA ALA A 203 4.87 10.97 1.68
C ALA A 203 4.45 9.56 1.23
N LEU A 204 4.68 8.55 2.07
CA LEU A 204 4.18 7.18 1.85
C LEU A 204 3.29 6.75 3.03
N GLY A 205 2.06 6.36 2.74
CA GLY A 205 1.20 5.67 3.70
C GLY A 205 1.57 4.19 3.80
N ASP A 206 1.88 3.70 5.00
CA ASP A 206 2.17 2.30 5.33
C ASP A 206 0.92 1.64 5.96
N LYS A 207 0.37 0.58 5.36
CA LYS A 207 -0.76 -0.16 5.95
C LYS A 207 -0.23 -1.11 7.03
N GLY A 208 -0.19 -0.65 8.28
CA GLY A 208 0.09 -1.51 9.43
C GLY A 208 -1.05 -2.52 9.63
N ILE A 209 -0.80 -3.78 9.29
CA ILE A 209 -1.67 -4.92 9.66
C ILE A 209 -1.46 -5.15 11.15
N SER A 210 -2.50 -4.87 11.95
CA SER A 210 -2.63 -5.42 13.31
C SER A 210 -2.82 -6.93 13.17
N GLU A 211 -2.08 -7.69 13.98
CA GLU A 211 -2.22 -9.15 14.15
C GLU A 211 -3.66 -9.62 14.35
#